data_AF-A0A381W313-F1
#
_entry.id   AF-A0A381W313-F1
#
_cell.length_a   1.000
_cell.length_b   1.000
_cell.length_c   1.000
_cell.angle_alpha   90.00
_cell.angle_beta   90.00
_cell.angle_gamma   90.00
#
_symmetry.space_group_name_H-M   'P 1'
#
loop_
_entity.id
_entity.type
_entity.pdbx_description
1 polymer ?
#
loop_
_entity_poly.entity_id
_entity_poly.type
_entity_poly.pdbx_seq_one_letter_code
_entity_poly.pdbx_strand_id
1 'polypeptide(L)' 'MESSVDELGKLKYSLSLEISLKEIKPTYDGVYRQLKNTRLNGFRPGKHPKGWLEKRFLSA' A
#
# COMPACT_ATOMS: atom_id res chain seq x y z
N MET A 1 5.11 6.76 -13.85
CA MET A 1 3.74 7.26 -13.66
C MET A 1 3.19 7.74 -15.00
N GLU A 2 2.05 7.20 -15.43
CA GLU A 2 1.26 7.70 -16.56
C GLU A 2 -0.08 8.19 -16.03
N SER A 3 -0.58 9.31 -16.57
CA SER A 3 -1.82 9.93 -16.11
C SER A 3 -2.69 10.32 -17.29
N SER A 4 -3.93 9.83 -17.34
CA SER A 4 -4.95 10.33 -18.27
C SER A 4 -5.98 11.16 -17.51
N VAL A 5 -6.37 12.28 -18.10
CA VAL A 5 -7.42 13.16 -17.57
C VAL A 5 -8.56 13.14 -18.56
N ASP A 6 -9.71 12.62 -18.12
CA ASP A 6 -10.94 12.59 -18.90
C ASP A 6 -11.90 13.67 -18.41
N GLU A 7 -12.29 14.58 -19.31
CA GLU A 7 -13.27 15.63 -19.01
C GLU A 7 -14.69 15.08 -19.19
N LEU A 8 -15.36 14.80 -18.07
CA LEU A 8 -16.72 14.25 -18.04
C LEU A 8 -17.81 15.35 -18.03
N GLY A 9 -17.41 16.62 -18.10
CA GLY A 9 -18.29 17.79 -18.21
C GLY A 9 -17.60 19.08 -17.75
N LYS A 10 -18.32 20.21 -17.77
CA LYS A 10 -17.79 21.56 -17.49
C LYS A 10 -17.13 21.75 -16.11
N LEU A 11 -17.36 20.83 -15.16
CA LEU A 11 -16.83 20.86 -13.79
C LEU A 11 -16.36 19.49 -13.29
N LYS A 12 -16.41 18.44 -14.13
CA LYS A 12 -16.10 17.06 -13.70
C LYS A 12 -14.92 16.52 -14.50
N TYR A 13 -13.90 16.10 -13.77
CA TYR A 13 -12.68 15.52 -14.31
C TYR A 13 -12.47 14.15 -13.66
N SER A 14 -12.17 13.14 -14.47
CA SER A 14 -11.68 11.85 -14.00
C SER A 14 -10.19 11.78 -14.28
N LEU A 15 -9.41 11.33 -13.30
CA LEU A 15 -7.97 11.16 -13.43
C LEU A 15 -7.67 9.67 -13.26
N SER A 16 -7.17 9.04 -14.31
CA SER A 16 -6.65 7.67 -14.24
C SER A 16 -5.13 7.74 -14.11
N LEU A 17 -4.59 7.12 -13.06
CA LEU A 17 -3.15 7.08 -12.79
C LEU A 17 -2.66 5.65 -12.87
N GLU A 18 -1.70 5.39 -13.74
CA GLU A 18 -0.97 4.13 -13.81
C GLU A 18 0.43 4.30 -13.22
N ILE A 19 0.73 3.53 -12.17
CA ILE A 19 2.01 3.56 -11.48
C ILE A 19 2.70 2.23 -11.71
N SER A 20 3.94 2.28 -12.23
CA SER A 20 4.71 1.07 -12.50
C SER A 20 5.13 0.37 -11.20
N LEU A 21 5.25 -0.95 -11.25
CA LEU A 21 5.70 -1.74 -10.10
C LEU A 21 7.08 -1.29 -9.59
N LYS A 22 7.99 -0.92 -10.51
CA LYS A 22 9.35 -0.48 -10.15
C LYS A 22 9.34 0.77 -9.29
N GLU A 23 8.39 1.67 -9.55
CA GLU A 23 8.25 2.95 -8.86
C GLU A 23 7.57 2.79 -7.49
N ILE A 24 6.55 1.93 -7.40
CA ILE A 24 5.81 1.73 -6.13
C ILE A 24 6.55 0.82 -5.14
N LYS A 25 7.39 -0.10 -5.64
CA LYS A 25 8.03 -1.14 -4.80
C LYS A 25 8.87 -0.58 -3.64
N PRO A 26 9.73 0.43 -3.80
CA PRO A 26 10.51 0.98 -2.68
C PRO A 26 9.62 1.54 -1.57
N THR A 27 8.54 2.24 -1.94
CA THR A 27 7.55 2.79 -1.01
C THR A 27 6.83 1.67 -0.27
N TYR A 28 6.39 0.66 -1.01
CA TYR A 28 5.73 -0.52 -0.45
C TYR A 28 6.64 -1.26 0.55
N ASP A 29 7.90 -1.53 0.17
CA ASP A 29 8.89 -2.17 1.02
C ASP A 29 9.19 -1.34 2.29
N GLY A 30 9.19 -0.01 2.17
CA GLY A 30 9.34 0.92 3.30
C GLY A 30 8.19 0.81 4.30
N VAL A 31 6.95 0.86 3.82
CA VAL A 31 5.74 0.68 4.65
C VAL A 31 5.74 -0.72 5.28
N TYR A 32 6.09 -1.76 4.51
CA TYR A 32 6.14 -3.13 5.03
C TYR A 32 7.16 -3.28 6.17
N ARG A 33 8.33 -2.64 6.08
CA ARG A 33 9.33 -2.63 7.16
C ARG A 33 8.81 -1.92 8.41
N GLN A 34 8.09 -0.81 8.26
CA GLN A 34 7.46 -0.13 9.39
C GLN A 34 6.42 -1.03 10.07
N LEU A 35 5.57 -1.69 9.28
CA LEU A 35 4.56 -2.63 9.77
C LEU A 35 5.18 -3.83 10.49
N LYS A 36 6.30 -4.38 9.98
CA LYS A 36 7.01 -5.49 10.62
C LYS A 36 7.50 -5.16 12.04
N ASN A 37 7.84 -3.90 12.31
CA ASN A 37 8.27 -3.48 13.62
C ASN A 37 7.12 -3.23 14.61
N THR A 38 5.86 -3.36 14.17
CA THR A 38 4.72 -3.22 15.08
C THR A 38 4.67 -4.37 16.08
N ARG A 39 4.19 -4.07 17.29
CA ARG A 39 4.01 -5.08 18.34
C ARG A 39 2.70 -5.81 18.09
N LEU A 40 2.80 -7.09 17.71
CA LEU A 40 1.66 -7.99 17.67
C LEU A 40 1.52 -8.72 19.02
N ASN A 41 0.28 -8.92 19.47
CA ASN A 41 0.01 -9.60 20.73
C ASN A 41 0.59 -11.02 20.70
N GLY A 42 1.35 -11.38 21.74
CA GLY A 42 2.02 -12.67 21.84
C GLY A 42 3.33 -12.80 21.06
N PHE A 43 3.76 -11.77 20.31
CA PHE A 43 5.00 -11.81 19.54
C PHE A 43 5.98 -10.70 19.95
N ARG A 44 7.27 -11.00 19.89
CA ARG A 44 8.31 -9.98 19.94
C ARG A 44 8.22 -9.14 18.64
N PRO A 45 8.36 -7.79 18.70
CA PRO A 45 8.36 -6.95 17.51
C PRO A 45 9.30 -7.47 16.42
N GLY A 46 8.81 -7.57 15.19
CA GLY A 46 9.56 -8.11 14.04
C GLY A 46 9.73 -9.63 14.00
N LYS A 47 9.21 -10.37 14.98
CA LYS A 47 9.35 -11.84 15.10
C LYS A 47 7.98 -12.53 15.12
N HIS A 48 7.13 -12.18 14.16
CA HIS A 48 5.86 -12.86 13.90
C HIS A 48 5.95 -13.73 12.64
N PRO A 49 5.10 -14.76 12.47
CA PRO A 49 5.07 -15.58 11.26
C PRO A 49 4.65 -14.79 10.03
N LYS A 50 4.94 -15.34 8.84
CA LYS A 50 4.49 -14.78 7.55
C LYS A 50 2.95 -14.84 7.47
N GLY A 51 2.33 -13.84 6.84
CA GLY A 51 0.87 -13.76 6.67
C GLY A 51 0.09 -13.19 7.87
N TRP A 52 0.70 -13.05 9.04
CA TRP A 52 0.03 -12.46 10.21
C TRP A 52 -0.23 -10.95 10.06
N LEU A 53 0.71 -10.23 9.45
CA LEU A 53 0.51 -8.81 9.13
C LEU A 53 -0.63 -8.64 8.13
N GLU A 54 -0.64 -9.44 7.07
CA GLU A 54 -1.71 -9.45 6.06
C GLU A 54 -3.06 -9.71 6.73
N LYS A 55 -3.18 -10.74 7.57
CA LYS A 55 -4.43 -11.02 8.31
C LYS A 55 -4.87 -9.88 9.24
N ARG A 56 -3.93 -9.12 9.82
CA ARG A 56 -4.23 -8.04 10.77
C ARG A 56 -4.60 -6.73 10.09
N PHE A 57 -4.00 -6.45 8.93
CA PHE A 57 -4.04 -5.15 8.26
C PHE A 57 -4.71 -5.17 6.88
N LEU A 58 -5.00 -6.33 6.27
CA LEU A 58 -5.98 -6.37 5.19
C LEU A 58 -7.31 -5.88 5.77
N SER A 59 -7.85 -4.80 5.21
CA SER A 59 -9.25 -4.45 5.43
C SER A 59 -10.11 -5.57 4.83
N ALA A 60 -11.25 -5.84 5.49
CA ALA A 60 -12.31 -6.68 4.95
C ALA A 60 -12.86 -6.12 3.64
#